data_AF-A0A9K3GGQ3-F1
#
_entry.id   AF-A0A9K3GGQ3-F1
#
_cell.length_a   1.000
_cell.length_b   1.000
_cell.length_c   1.000
_cell.angle_alpha   90.00
_cell.angle_beta   90.00
_cell.angle_gamma   90.00
#
_symmetry.space_group_name_H-M   'P 1'
#
loop_
_entity.id
_entity.type
_entity.pdbx_description
1 polymer ?
#
loop_
_entity_poly.entity_id
_entity_poly.type
_entity_poly.pdbx_seq_one_letter_code
_entity_poly.pdbx_strand_id
1 'polypeptide(L)'
;MSSGQDGIIWECINKGFCSFKTKTARQTMCRNPYNLTGLCGKKNCPLANSRYATVIDEDYKVFLCIRTPERAHLPSTMWEKVEMPEDYSEALKLVDEKLQYMPAYIRHRCKQRLTKITEMHVRVRKLRKKIE
;
A
#
# COMPACT_ATOMS: atom_id res chain seq x y z
N MET A 1 -2.79 14.40 11.73
CA MET A 1 -1.65 14.74 12.61
C MET A 1 -0.88 13.44 12.83
N SER A 2 0.38 13.36 12.40
CA SER A 2 1.21 12.17 12.68
C SER A 2 1.49 12.14 14.19
N SER A 3 1.27 11.00 14.83
CA SER A 3 1.71 10.75 16.21
C SER A 3 3.21 11.11 16.33
N GLY A 4 3.63 11.65 17.48
CA GLY A 4 5.03 12.08 17.68
C GLY A 4 6.06 10.98 17.34
N GLN A 5 5.69 9.71 17.58
CA GLN A 5 6.50 8.54 17.26
C GLN A 5 6.72 8.33 15.75
N ASP A 6 5.69 8.46 14.93
CA ASP A 6 5.78 8.30 13.46
C ASP A 6 6.75 9.35 12.85
N GLY A 7 6.76 10.55 13.43
CA GLY A 7 7.69 11.62 13.07
C GLY A 7 9.16 11.24 13.30
N ILE A 8 9.47 10.70 14.48
CA ILE A 8 10.83 10.29 14.85
C ILE A 8 11.30 9.12 13.98
N ILE A 9 10.44 8.11 13.78
CA ILE A 9 10.76 6.96 12.91
C ILE A 9 11.12 7.45 11.50
N TRP A 10 10.34 8.40 10.95
CA TRP A 10 10.66 8.99 9.66
C TRP A 10 12.03 9.69 9.65
N GLU A 11 12.35 10.47 10.68
CA GLU A 11 13.64 11.17 10.75
C GLU A 11 14.82 10.20 10.80
N CYS A 12 14.72 9.14 11.61
CA CYS A 12 15.73 8.09 11.69
C CYS A 12 15.94 7.40 10.34
N ILE A 13 14.86 6.99 9.67
CA ILE A 13 14.93 6.25 8.39
C ILE A 13 15.34 7.17 7.23
N ASN A 14 14.91 8.44 7.25
CA ASN A 14 15.17 9.35 6.14
C ASN A 14 16.59 9.91 6.14
N LYS A 15 17.13 10.26 7.32
CA LYS A 15 18.51 10.72 7.51
C LYS A 15 19.50 9.55 7.57
N GLY A 16 19.10 8.43 8.20
CA GLY A 16 19.88 7.21 8.25
C GLY A 16 19.73 6.31 7.02
N PHE A 17 20.09 5.03 7.19
CA PHE A 17 19.99 4.02 6.14
C PHE A 17 18.58 3.42 6.07
N CYS A 18 18.04 3.30 4.84
CA CYS A 18 16.79 2.59 4.57
C CYS A 18 16.99 1.63 3.40
N SER A 19 16.86 0.33 3.64
CA SER A 19 17.05 -0.73 2.63
C SER A 19 16.12 -0.60 1.43
N PHE A 20 14.92 -0.02 1.63
CA PHE A 20 13.92 0.14 0.58
C PHE A 20 14.05 1.44 -0.22
N LYS A 21 14.88 2.40 0.23
CA LYS A 21 14.99 3.73 -0.38
C LYS A 21 15.94 3.67 -1.59
N THR A 22 15.48 4.15 -2.73
CA THR A 22 16.29 4.28 -3.95
C THR A 22 16.26 5.71 -4.43
N LYS A 23 17.44 6.34 -4.53
CA LYS A 23 17.57 7.69 -5.07
C LYS A 23 17.71 7.60 -6.59
N THR A 24 16.80 8.24 -7.31
CA THR A 24 16.86 8.41 -8.76
C THR A 24 17.06 9.90 -9.06
N ALA A 25 17.54 10.24 -10.27
CA ALA A 25 17.78 11.62 -10.68
C ALA A 25 16.57 12.57 -10.50
N ARG A 26 15.34 12.07 -10.71
CA ARG A 26 14.11 12.89 -10.61
C ARG A 26 13.47 12.87 -9.23
N GLN A 27 13.41 11.71 -8.59
CA GLN A 27 12.68 11.52 -7.34
C GLN A 27 13.22 10.32 -6.57
N THR A 28 12.92 10.28 -5.26
CA THR A 28 13.27 9.14 -4.42
C THR A 28 12.14 8.12 -4.40
N MET A 29 12.46 6.88 -4.77
CA MET A 29 11.51 5.77 -4.86
C MET A 29 11.64 4.83 -3.65
N CYS A 30 10.60 4.05 -3.38
CA CYS A 30 10.55 3.05 -2.33
C CYS A 30 10.22 1.68 -2.92
N ARG A 31 11.05 0.68 -2.63
CA ARG A 31 10.87 -0.72 -3.07
C ARG A 31 10.06 -1.57 -2.09
N ASN A 32 9.58 -1.00 -0.99
CA ASN A 32 8.81 -1.77 -0.01
C ASN A 32 7.49 -2.23 -0.65
N PRO A 33 7.15 -3.54 -0.59
CA PRO A 33 5.94 -4.08 -1.21
C PRO A 33 4.66 -3.44 -0.67
N TYR A 34 4.68 -2.99 0.59
CA TYR A 34 3.54 -2.34 1.22
C TYR A 34 3.41 -0.84 0.89
N ASN A 35 4.30 -0.27 0.07
CA ASN A 35 4.18 1.13 -0.31
C ASN A 35 3.05 1.34 -1.34
N LEU A 36 2.13 2.25 -1.01
CA LEU A 36 0.95 2.51 -1.83
C LEU A 36 1.27 3.21 -3.17
N THR A 37 2.30 4.07 -3.19
CA THR A 37 2.58 5.00 -4.31
C THR A 37 3.87 4.70 -5.08
N GLY A 38 4.79 3.94 -4.49
CA GLY A 38 6.16 3.75 -4.97
C GLY A 38 7.11 4.91 -4.64
N LEU A 39 6.63 6.01 -4.06
CA LEU A 39 7.44 7.17 -3.68
C LEU A 39 7.96 7.02 -2.24
N CYS A 40 9.20 7.43 -2.02
CA CYS A 40 9.77 7.55 -0.68
C CYS A 40 9.56 8.97 -0.14
N GLY A 41 8.65 9.11 0.82
CA GLY A 41 8.34 10.39 1.46
C GLY A 41 7.64 10.17 2.80
N LYS A 42 7.58 11.21 3.64
CA LYS A 42 7.05 11.12 5.02
C LYS A 42 5.63 10.54 5.07
N LYS A 43 4.76 10.98 4.17
CA LYS A 43 3.36 10.50 4.06
C LYS A 43 3.23 9.14 3.38
N ASN A 44 4.24 8.73 2.62
CA ASN A 44 4.16 7.55 1.74
C ASN A 44 4.82 6.31 2.38
N CYS A 45 5.74 6.48 3.32
CA CYS A 45 6.51 5.38 3.90
C CYS A 45 5.62 4.47 4.75
N PRO A 46 5.44 3.19 4.40
CA PRO A 46 4.63 2.27 5.19
C PRO A 46 5.27 1.96 6.55
N LEU A 47 6.61 2.08 6.69
CA LEU A 47 7.31 1.84 7.96
C LEU A 47 7.12 2.96 8.97
N ALA A 48 7.12 4.21 8.50
CA ALA A 48 7.07 5.40 9.35
C ALA A 48 5.64 5.84 9.72
N ASN A 49 4.61 5.27 9.08
CA ASN A 49 3.22 5.60 9.38
C ASN A 49 2.55 4.38 10.02
N SER A 50 2.07 4.56 11.26
CA SER A 50 1.39 3.53 12.04
C SER A 50 -0.03 3.26 11.54
N ARG A 51 -0.73 4.30 11.05
CA ARG A 51 -2.03 4.20 10.37
C ARG A 51 -1.81 4.22 8.87
N TYR A 52 -1.87 3.06 8.24
CA TYR A 52 -1.58 2.92 6.81
C TYR A 52 -2.47 1.86 6.16
N ALA A 53 -2.65 1.95 4.84
CA ALA A 53 -3.25 0.88 4.07
C ALA A 53 -2.67 0.84 2.67
N THR A 54 -2.69 -0.33 2.05
CA THR A 54 -2.23 -0.56 0.69
C THR A 54 -3.01 -1.71 0.06
N VAL A 55 -2.90 -1.83 -1.26
CA VAL A 55 -3.48 -2.92 -2.04
C VAL A 55 -2.33 -3.72 -2.65
N ILE A 56 -2.30 -5.03 -2.45
CA ILE A 56 -1.22 -5.89 -2.94
C ILE A 56 -1.82 -6.97 -3.82
N ASP A 57 -1.10 -7.30 -4.89
CA ASP A 57 -1.39 -8.44 -5.75
C ASP A 57 -0.43 -9.57 -5.37
N GLU A 58 -0.96 -10.70 -4.92
CA GLU A 58 -0.21 -11.92 -4.61
C GLU A 58 -0.87 -13.05 -5.43
N ASP A 59 -0.15 -13.64 -6.37
CA ASP A 59 -0.63 -14.77 -7.21
C ASP A 59 -2.00 -14.56 -7.89
N TYR A 60 -2.19 -13.40 -8.53
CA TYR A 60 -3.46 -12.98 -9.17
C TYR A 60 -4.63 -12.74 -8.20
N LYS A 61 -4.39 -12.78 -6.89
CA LYS A 61 -5.35 -12.40 -5.86
C LYS A 61 -5.00 -11.04 -5.30
N VAL A 62 -6.01 -10.20 -5.17
CA VAL A 62 -5.84 -8.82 -4.68
C VAL A 62 -6.22 -8.76 -3.21
N PHE A 63 -5.33 -8.21 -2.39
CA PHE A 63 -5.53 -8.06 -0.95
C PHE A 63 -5.52 -6.58 -0.55
N LEU A 64 -6.46 -6.20 0.31
CA LEU A 64 -6.38 -4.97 1.09
C LEU A 64 -5.53 -5.25 2.34
N CYS A 65 -4.39 -4.58 2.46
CA CYS A 65 -3.54 -4.67 3.64
C CYS A 65 -3.71 -3.41 4.49
N ILE A 66 -4.08 -3.58 5.75
CA ILE A 66 -4.33 -2.49 6.71
C ILE A 66 -3.33 -2.61 7.86
N ARG A 67 -2.68 -1.49 8.19
CA ARG A 67 -1.80 -1.36 9.34
C ARG A 67 -2.45 -0.40 10.33
N THR A 68 -2.61 -0.88 11.56
CA THR A 68 -3.17 -0.10 12.65
C THR A 68 -2.17 -0.02 13.81
N PRO A 69 -2.15 1.07 14.59
CA PRO A 69 -1.17 1.25 15.66
C PRO A 69 -1.31 0.21 16.77
N GLU A 70 -2.49 -0.34 16.97
CA GLU A 70 -2.77 -1.34 18.01
C GLU A 70 -1.97 -2.63 17.79
N ARG A 71 -1.69 -3.00 16.54
CA ARG A 71 -0.90 -4.21 16.20
C ARG A 71 0.60 -3.95 16.03
N ALA A 72 1.09 -2.74 16.33
CA ALA A 72 2.50 -2.40 16.12
C ALA A 72 3.48 -3.26 16.93
N HIS A 73 3.04 -3.79 18.07
CA HIS A 73 3.80 -4.67 18.94
C HIS A 73 3.84 -6.14 18.47
N LEU A 74 3.10 -6.50 17.41
CA LEU A 74 3.00 -7.86 16.88
C LEU A 74 3.48 -7.91 15.43
N PRO A 75 4.79 -8.04 15.16
CA PRO A 75 5.31 -7.98 13.79
C PRO A 75 4.76 -9.05 12.84
N SER A 76 4.44 -10.24 13.34
CA SER A 76 3.88 -11.35 12.56
C SER A 76 2.46 -11.08 12.06
N THR A 77 1.65 -10.33 12.80
CA THR A 77 0.24 -10.02 12.50
C THR A 77 -0.02 -8.52 12.35
N MET A 78 1.04 -7.74 12.17
CA MET A 78 1.01 -6.26 12.09
C MET A 78 0.08 -5.78 10.97
N TRP A 79 0.04 -6.52 9.87
CA TRP A 79 -0.81 -6.25 8.72
C TRP A 79 -2.04 -7.15 8.76
N GLU A 80 -3.22 -6.54 8.81
CA GLU A 80 -4.45 -7.24 8.46
C GLU A 80 -4.52 -7.39 6.95
N LYS A 81 -4.62 -8.61 6.45
CA LYS A 81 -4.84 -8.90 5.03
C LYS A 81 -6.29 -9.32 4.83
N VAL A 82 -7.00 -8.63 3.94
CA VAL A 82 -8.38 -8.96 3.52
C VAL A 82 -8.37 -9.23 2.03
N GLU A 83 -8.79 -10.43 1.62
CA GLU A 83 -8.94 -10.77 0.21
C GLU A 83 -10.08 -9.93 -0.40
N MET A 84 -9.82 -9.33 -1.56
CA MET A 84 -10.82 -8.53 -2.28
C MET A 84 -11.67 -9.44 -3.17
N PRO A 85 -12.97 -9.14 -3.33
CA PRO A 85 -13.82 -9.84 -4.29
C PRO A 85 -13.34 -9.61 -5.73
N GLU A 86 -13.67 -10.54 -6.62
CA GLU A 86 -13.32 -10.43 -8.04
C GLU A 86 -14.09 -9.31 -8.75
N ASP A 87 -15.32 -9.02 -8.31
CA ASP A 87 -16.09 -7.89 -8.82
C ASP A 87 -15.48 -6.56 -8.36
N TYR A 88 -15.15 -5.71 -9.34
CA TYR A 88 -14.50 -4.43 -9.09
C TYR A 88 -15.38 -3.46 -8.30
N SER A 89 -16.69 -3.48 -8.51
CA SER A 89 -17.63 -2.58 -7.82
C SER A 89 -17.77 -2.97 -6.35
N GLU A 90 -17.84 -4.28 -6.07
CA GLU A 90 -17.82 -4.82 -4.71
C GLU A 90 -16.47 -4.53 -4.02
N ALA A 91 -15.35 -4.69 -4.71
CA ALA A 91 -14.03 -4.40 -4.15
C ALA A 91 -13.89 -2.91 -3.78
N LEU A 92 -14.42 -1.99 -4.59
CA LEU A 92 -14.45 -0.57 -4.25
C LEU A 92 -15.29 -0.26 -3.01
N LYS A 93 -16.44 -0.90 -2.86
CA LYS A 93 -17.31 -0.76 -1.66
C LYS A 93 -16.58 -1.28 -0.41
N LEU A 94 -15.92 -2.43 -0.51
CA LEU A 94 -15.12 -3.00 0.59
C LEU A 94 -14.01 -2.04 1.03
N VAL A 95 -13.31 -1.40 0.07
CA VAL A 95 -12.29 -0.39 0.37
C VAL A 95 -12.89 0.82 1.11
N ASP A 96 -14.08 1.27 0.71
CA ASP A 96 -14.75 2.39 1.39
C ASP A 96 -15.17 2.04 2.83
N GLU A 97 -15.72 0.84 3.03
CA GLU A 97 -16.16 0.36 4.33
C GLU A 97 -14.97 0.16 5.28
N LYS A 98 -13.98 -0.64 4.87
CA LYS A 98 -12.82 -0.97 5.72
C LYS A 98 -11.91 0.24 6.00
N LEU A 99 -11.86 1.22 5.08
CA LEU A 99 -11.06 2.43 5.25
C LEU A 99 -11.88 3.67 5.62
N GLN A 100 -13.10 3.50 6.16
CA GLN A 100 -13.98 4.61 6.53
C GLN A 100 -13.29 5.62 7.47
N TYR A 101 -12.57 5.11 8.47
CA TYR A 101 -11.86 5.91 9.48
C TYR A 101 -10.41 6.23 9.11
N MET A 102 -9.95 5.88 7.92
CA MET A 102 -8.61 6.22 7.45
C MET A 102 -8.56 7.59 6.79
N PRO A 103 -7.37 8.21 6.68
CA PRO A 103 -7.22 9.46 5.94
C PRO A 103 -7.72 9.32 4.50
N ALA A 104 -8.49 10.31 4.03
CA ALA A 104 -9.07 10.31 2.67
C ALA A 104 -8.02 10.10 1.56
N TYR A 105 -6.80 10.60 1.77
CA TYR A 105 -5.66 10.36 0.87
C TYR A 105 -5.36 8.88 0.66
N ILE A 106 -5.28 8.09 1.74
CA ILE A 106 -4.97 6.67 1.66
C ILE A 106 -6.12 5.94 0.97
N ARG A 107 -7.37 6.22 1.37
CA ARG A 107 -8.56 5.61 0.75
C ARG A 107 -8.60 5.87 -0.76
N HIS A 108 -8.41 7.12 -1.19
CA HIS A 108 -8.39 7.48 -2.61
C HIS A 108 -7.25 6.79 -3.37
N ARG A 109 -6.04 6.75 -2.80
CA ARG A 109 -4.88 6.11 -3.43
C ARG A 109 -5.01 4.59 -3.48
N CYS A 110 -5.61 3.95 -2.48
CA CYS A 110 -5.94 2.53 -2.50
C CYS A 110 -6.89 2.20 -3.66
N LYS A 111 -7.94 3.00 -3.87
CA LYS A 111 -8.83 2.85 -5.03
C LYS A 111 -8.08 2.99 -6.35
N GLN A 112 -7.25 4.03 -6.50
CA GLN A 112 -6.43 4.21 -7.70
C GLN A 112 -5.48 3.02 -7.95
N ARG A 113 -4.88 2.48 -6.89
CA ARG A 113 -3.99 1.33 -6.99
C ARG A 113 -4.75 0.06 -7.36
N LEU A 114 -5.94 -0.15 -6.78
CA LEU A 114 -6.83 -1.25 -7.13
C LEU A 114 -7.17 -1.21 -8.62
N THR A 115 -7.62 -0.07 -9.15
CA THR A 115 -7.91 0.09 -10.59
C THR A 115 -6.72 -0.32 -11.45
N LYS A 116 -5.52 0.17 -11.12
CA LYS A 116 -4.29 -0.16 -11.88
C LYS A 116 -3.94 -1.64 -11.84
N ILE A 117 -4.13 -2.30 -10.70
CA ILE A 117 -3.88 -3.75 -10.56
C ILE A 117 -4.89 -4.52 -11.42
N THR A 118 -6.18 -4.17 -11.34
CA THR A 118 -7.23 -4.79 -12.15
C THR A 118 -6.98 -4.62 -13.65
N GLU A 119 -6.62 -3.40 -14.10
CA GLU A 119 -6.24 -3.13 -15.49
C GLU A 119 -5.02 -3.96 -15.92
N MET A 120 -4.03 -4.10 -15.05
CA MET A 120 -2.84 -4.92 -15.29
C MET A 120 -3.21 -6.40 -15.43
N HIS A 121 -4.07 -6.94 -14.56
CA HIS A 121 -4.57 -8.31 -14.69
C HIS A 121 -5.27 -8.54 -16.03
N VAL A 122 -6.14 -7.62 -16.44
CA VAL A 122 -6.82 -7.69 -17.75
C VAL A 122 -5.79 -7.68 -18.88
N ARG A 123 -4.75 -6.84 -18.81
CA ARG A 123 -3.69 -6.78 -19.81
C ARG A 123 -2.89 -8.08 -19.89
N VAL A 124 -2.53 -8.66 -18.74
CA VAL A 124 -1.80 -9.94 -18.68
C VAL A 124 -2.64 -11.07 -19.27
N ARG A 125 -3.95 -11.14 -18.94
CA ARG A 125 -4.88 -12.12 -19.52
C ARG A 125 -4.94 -12.00 -21.04
N LYS A 126 -5.01 -10.78 -21.58
CA LYS A 126 -5.00 -10.53 -23.04
C LYS A 126 -3.67 -10.92 -23.69
N LEU A 127 -2.54 -10.70 -23.02
CA LEU A 127 -1.22 -11.07 -23.56
C LEU A 127 -1.02 -12.58 -23.59
N ARG A 128 -1.46 -13.31 -22.56
CA ARG A 128 -1.40 -14.78 -22.53
C ARG A 128 -2.13 -15.41 -23.71
N LYS A 129 -3.35 -14.95 -24.00
CA LYS A 129 -4.17 -15.39 -25.15
C LYS A 129 -3.58 -15.11 -26.54
N LYS A 130 -2.54 -14.26 -26.65
CA LYS A 130 -1.86 -13.96 -27.92
C LYS A 130 -0.62 -14.81 -28.16
N ILE A 131 -0.10 -15.43 -27.09
CA ILE A 131 1.09 -16.29 -27.14
C ILE A 131 0.68 -17.73 -27.44
N GLU A 132 -0.53 -18.12 -27.02
CA GLU A 132 -1.27 -19.31 -27.48
C GLU A 132 -1.76 -19.14 -28.93
#